data_AF-A0AAW1WIN9-F1
#
_entry.id   AF-A0AAW1WIN9-F1
#
_cell.length_a   1.000
_cell.length_b   1.000
_cell.length_c   1.000
_cell.angle_alpha   90.00
_cell.angle_beta   90.00
_cell.angle_gamma   90.00
#
_symmetry.space_group_name_H-M   'P 1'
#
loop_
_entity.id
_entity.type
_entity.pdbx_description
1 polymer ?
#
loop_
_entity_poly.entity_id
_entity_poly.type
_entity_poly.pdbx_seq_one_letter_code
_entity_poly.pdbx_strand_id
1 'polypeptide(L)'
;MKFQMEDVTVYVPYEGIYQEQYAYMVELKRALDAKGHCHLEMPTGTGKTIALLSLITGYILSKPQNQNSVKKLIYCTRTVHEMEKTLAELKLLHKSIDTKLSSIWGANRSSLSVSSRKNLCINHNILAASQKLTSSWISENPNVPTCECLEQFEKGTVDLPSSGVYSLQDLRAVGKAIGWCPFFLARQMVEAANVVVCTYQYLLDPKLAGIISKNLHKESIVVFDEAHSIDNACIEALSSRLETTKNSNVEKELLVGFVNLISIRAGIYQKTRKFCYDRLHSLMMTLEIIDTDEFLPIQTICNFATLMGIYSGRGGFSIIFEPTFDERSMQHDIPADPSLHLSCHDASLAIKPVFD
;
A
#
# COMPACT_ATOMS: atom_id res chain seq x y z
N MET A 1 16.49 11.87 25.22
CA MET A 1 17.14 13.18 25.03
C MET A 1 16.17 14.20 24.41
N LYS A 2 16.43 15.50 24.54
CA LYS A 2 15.88 16.55 23.66
C LYS A 2 17.03 17.44 23.21
N PHE A 3 17.04 17.88 21.95
CA PHE A 3 18.04 18.83 21.47
C PHE A 3 17.44 19.74 20.41
N GLN A 4 18.06 20.91 20.22
CA GLN A 4 17.64 21.89 19.24
C GLN A 4 18.45 21.73 17.95
N MET A 5 17.76 21.73 16.82
CA MET A 5 18.34 21.66 15.49
C MET A 5 17.81 22.82 14.66
N GLU A 6 18.52 23.94 14.70
CA GLU A 6 18.06 25.22 14.16
C GLU A 6 16.68 25.62 14.71
N ASP A 7 15.65 25.67 13.87
CA ASP A 7 14.26 25.99 14.21
C ASP A 7 13.44 24.77 14.69
N VAL A 8 14.02 23.57 14.71
CA VAL A 8 13.31 22.33 15.04
C VAL A 8 13.76 21.78 16.39
N THR A 9 12.82 21.53 17.30
CA THR A 9 13.09 20.79 18.54
C THR A 9 12.92 19.29 18.28
N VAL A 10 13.98 18.51 18.50
CA VAL A 10 13.95 17.07 18.27
C VAL A 10 13.93 16.28 19.57
N TYR A 11 12.99 15.33 19.65
CA TYR A 11 12.83 14.40 20.76
C TYR A 11 13.32 13.02 20.37
N VAL A 12 14.23 12.46 21.16
CA VAL A 12 14.76 11.11 20.95
C VAL A 12 14.50 10.27 22.21
N PRO A 13 14.03 9.02 22.08
CA PRO A 13 13.71 8.17 23.23
C PRO A 13 14.95 7.62 23.95
N TYR A 14 16.14 7.78 23.38
CA TYR A 14 17.42 7.32 23.93
C TYR A 14 18.19 8.44 24.65
N GLU A 15 19.20 8.07 25.43
CA GLU A 15 20.02 9.03 26.21
C GLU A 15 20.96 9.87 25.34
N GLY A 16 21.43 9.33 24.22
CA GLY A 16 22.30 10.00 23.26
C GLY A 16 21.97 9.65 21.82
N ILE A 17 22.65 10.31 20.89
CA ILE A 17 22.59 10.06 19.45
C ILE A 17 24.01 9.87 18.91
N TYR A 18 24.16 9.05 17.88
CA TYR A 18 25.43 8.90 17.17
C TYR A 18 25.70 10.12 16.29
N GLN A 19 26.97 10.36 15.96
CA GLN A 19 27.36 11.48 15.11
C GLN A 19 26.79 11.30 13.68
N GLU A 20 26.73 10.06 13.21
CA GLU A 20 26.17 9.66 11.93
C GLU A 20 24.66 9.91 11.90
N GLN A 21 23.95 9.62 12.99
CA GLN A 21 22.52 9.94 13.13
C GLN A 21 22.29 11.44 13.05
N TYR A 22 23.11 12.25 13.73
CA TYR A 22 22.99 13.70 13.68
C TYR A 22 23.24 14.23 12.26
N ALA A 23 24.29 13.75 11.59
CA ALA A 23 24.58 14.12 10.20
C ALA A 23 23.43 13.76 9.24
N TYR A 24 22.87 12.55 9.40
CA TYR A 24 21.69 12.12 8.65
C TYR A 24 20.49 13.05 8.87
N MET A 25 20.25 13.45 10.13
CA MET A 25 19.17 14.38 10.48
C MET A 25 19.39 15.78 9.89
N VAL A 26 20.64 16.24 9.76
CA VAL A 26 20.95 17.53 9.11
C VAL A 26 20.53 17.50 7.65
N GLU A 27 20.94 16.48 6.90
CA GLU A 27 20.62 16.38 5.48
C GLU A 27 19.12 16.14 5.25
N LEU A 28 18.47 15.34 6.10
CA LEU A 28 17.02 15.16 6.06
C LEU A 28 16.28 16.48 6.32
N LYS A 29 16.71 17.28 7.31
CA LYS A 29 16.11 18.59 7.59
C LYS A 29 16.22 19.51 6.38
N ARG A 30 17.39 19.59 5.75
CA ARG A 30 17.61 20.41 4.54
C ARG A 30 16.67 20.02 3.41
N ALA A 31 16.45 18.73 3.20
CA ALA A 31 15.52 18.24 2.19
C ALA A 31 14.06 18.63 2.51
N LEU A 32 13.65 18.53 3.77
CA LEU A 32 12.31 18.92 4.23
C LEU A 32 12.07 20.43 4.08
N ASP A 33 13.07 21.27 4.40
CA ASP A 33 12.98 22.72 4.25
C ASP A 33 12.94 23.14 2.77
N ALA A 34 13.69 22.44 1.90
CA ALA A 34 13.69 22.66 0.46
C ALA A 34 12.41 22.18 -0.24
N LYS A 35 11.57 21.37 0.43
CA LYS A 35 10.36 20.73 -0.14
C LYS A 35 10.65 19.90 -1.40
N GLY A 36 11.83 19.28 -1.43
CA GLY A 36 12.27 18.44 -2.54
C GLY A 36 12.28 16.96 -2.18
N HIS A 37 12.75 16.15 -3.11
CA HIS A 37 13.05 14.74 -2.88
C HIS A 37 14.51 14.60 -2.46
N CYS A 38 14.79 13.66 -1.56
CA CYS A 38 16.16 13.31 -1.19
C CYS A 38 16.34 11.80 -1.18
N HIS A 39 17.54 11.37 -1.55
CA HIS A 39 17.99 10.00 -1.37
C HIS A 39 19.07 10.02 -0.30
N LEU A 40 18.81 9.37 0.83
CA LEU A 40 19.71 9.33 1.97
C LEU A 40 20.11 7.89 2.26
N GLU A 41 21.42 7.66 2.29
CA GLU A 41 22.01 6.38 2.66
C GLU A 41 22.47 6.43 4.11
N MET A 42 22.10 5.43 4.89
CA MET A 42 22.66 5.24 6.23
C MET A 42 22.87 3.75 6.49
N PRO A 43 24.04 3.33 7.04
CA PRO A 43 24.33 1.93 7.27
C PRO A 43 23.37 1.29 8.28
N THR A 44 23.15 -0.01 8.12
CA THR A 44 22.26 -0.79 9.00
C THR A 44 22.78 -0.81 10.45
N GLY A 45 21.87 -0.96 11.41
CA GLY A 45 22.21 -1.03 12.84
C GLY A 45 22.51 0.31 13.52
N THR A 46 22.51 1.43 12.79
CA THR A 46 22.78 2.77 13.34
C THR A 46 21.52 3.52 13.82
N GLY A 47 20.34 2.89 13.81
CA GLY A 47 19.09 3.52 14.28
C GLY A 47 18.49 4.52 13.29
N LYS A 48 18.45 4.17 11.99
CA LYS A 48 17.84 5.00 10.93
C LYS A 48 16.39 5.34 11.18
N THR A 49 15.59 4.33 11.48
CA THR A 49 14.16 4.47 11.66
C THR A 49 13.86 5.47 12.78
N ILE A 50 14.46 5.31 13.96
CA ILE A 50 14.23 6.27 15.05
C ILE A 50 14.76 7.67 14.76
N ALA A 51 15.96 7.82 14.16
CA ALA A 51 16.50 9.14 13.85
C ALA A 51 15.60 9.91 12.87
N LEU A 52 15.11 9.21 11.85
CA LEU A 52 14.15 9.74 10.87
C LEU A 52 12.82 10.10 11.55
N LEU A 53 12.21 9.18 12.30
CA LEU A 53 10.92 9.42 12.96
C LEU A 53 11.03 10.58 13.95
N SER A 54 12.09 10.63 14.76
CA SER A 54 12.36 11.70 15.71
C SER A 54 12.44 13.07 15.03
N LEU A 55 13.17 13.19 13.93
CA LEU A 55 13.30 14.44 13.21
C LEU A 55 11.97 14.86 12.56
N ILE A 56 11.30 13.97 11.83
CA ILE A 56 10.07 14.31 11.13
C ILE A 56 8.97 14.67 12.14
N THR A 57 8.84 13.91 13.22
CA THR A 57 7.90 14.24 14.30
C THR A 57 8.26 15.59 14.91
N GLY A 58 9.54 15.86 15.22
CA GLY A 58 10.00 17.17 15.70
C GLY A 58 9.68 18.33 14.73
N TYR A 59 9.87 18.09 13.43
CA TYR A 59 9.61 19.04 12.35
C TYR A 59 8.13 19.40 12.26
N ILE A 60 7.25 18.39 12.31
CA ILE A 60 5.78 18.57 12.29
C ILE A 60 5.31 19.42 13.49
N LEU A 61 5.94 19.27 14.66
CA LEU A 61 5.52 19.97 15.88
C LEU A 61 6.08 21.38 16.00
N SER A 62 7.29 21.60 15.48
CA SER A 62 8.00 22.87 15.64
C SER A 62 7.46 23.94 14.67
N LYS A 63 6.78 23.55 13.59
CA LYS A 63 6.23 24.49 12.60
C LYS A 63 4.78 24.87 12.97
N PRO A 64 4.43 26.17 13.07
CA PRO A 64 3.09 26.61 13.48
C PRO A 64 2.02 26.23 12.47
N GLN A 65 0.82 25.84 12.94
CA GLN A 65 -0.30 25.36 12.11
C GLN A 65 -0.78 26.35 11.01
N ASN A 66 -0.37 27.61 11.07
CA ASN A 66 -0.75 28.66 10.11
C ASN A 66 0.24 28.85 8.95
N GLN A 67 1.37 28.12 8.91
CA GLN A 67 2.33 28.14 7.80
C GLN A 67 2.53 26.75 7.23
N ASN A 68 1.96 26.44 6.05
CA ASN A 68 2.27 25.29 5.18
C ASN A 68 2.79 24.05 5.97
N SER A 69 2.04 23.66 6.99
CA SER A 69 2.49 22.68 7.98
C SER A 69 2.29 21.29 7.40
N VAL A 70 3.31 20.44 7.53
CA VAL A 70 3.21 19.05 7.10
C VAL A 70 1.98 18.39 7.73
N LYS A 71 1.06 17.89 6.91
CA LYS A 71 -0.23 17.38 7.38
C LYS A 71 -0.17 15.91 7.80
N LYS A 72 0.65 15.12 7.11
CA LYS A 72 0.69 13.66 7.27
C LYS A 72 2.07 13.11 6.93
N LEU A 73 2.51 12.13 7.70
CA LEU A 73 3.66 11.29 7.40
C LEU A 73 3.16 9.93 6.93
N ILE A 74 3.63 9.49 5.77
CA ILE A 74 3.38 8.15 5.25
C ILE A 74 4.72 7.42 5.23
N TYR A 75 4.83 6.39 6.05
CA TYR A 75 6.02 5.57 6.18
C TYR A 75 5.78 4.24 5.47
N CYS A 76 6.55 3.98 4.42
CA CYS A 76 6.44 2.82 3.58
C CYS A 76 7.59 1.86 3.85
N THR A 77 7.27 0.64 4.29
CA THR A 77 8.23 -0.46 4.44
C THR A 77 8.06 -1.49 3.33
N ARG A 78 9.04 -2.37 3.16
CA ARG A 78 8.94 -3.48 2.22
C ARG A 78 8.06 -4.61 2.78
N THR A 79 8.22 -4.92 4.06
CA THR A 79 7.54 -6.06 4.70
C THR A 79 6.67 -5.65 5.89
N VAL A 80 5.74 -6.54 6.25
CA VAL A 80 4.88 -6.38 7.44
C VAL A 80 5.69 -6.42 8.73
N HIS A 81 6.76 -7.22 8.77
CA HIS A 81 7.61 -7.33 9.96
C HIS A 81 8.41 -6.04 10.23
N GLU A 82 8.93 -5.41 9.17
CA GLU A 82 9.55 -4.09 9.27
C GLU A 82 8.54 -3.04 9.75
N MET A 83 7.31 -3.06 9.24
CA MET A 83 6.24 -2.17 9.70
C MET A 83 5.96 -2.32 11.21
N GLU A 84 5.90 -3.54 11.74
CA GLU A 84 5.72 -3.76 13.18
C GLU A 84 6.89 -3.20 14.01
N LYS A 85 8.13 -3.32 13.52
CA LYS A 85 9.32 -2.72 14.16
C LYS A 85 9.23 -1.20 14.16
N THR A 86 8.89 -0.58 13.03
CA THR A 86 8.71 0.88 12.93
C THR A 86 7.65 1.39 13.91
N LEU A 87 6.53 0.66 14.07
CA LEU A 87 5.50 1.02 15.04
C LEU A 87 5.95 0.88 16.49
N ALA A 88 6.77 -0.14 16.80
CA ALA A 88 7.34 -0.29 18.13
C ALA A 88 8.27 0.90 18.48
N GLU A 89 9.10 1.34 17.53
CA GLU A 89 9.92 2.54 17.71
C GLU A 89 9.08 3.81 17.84
N LEU A 90 8.03 3.94 17.04
CA LEU A 90 7.10 5.07 17.12
C LEU A 90 6.36 5.13 18.46
N LYS A 91 5.97 3.97 19.03
CA LYS A 91 5.42 3.87 20.39
C LYS A 91 6.40 4.39 21.44
N LEU A 92 7.68 4.01 21.35
CA LEU A 92 8.73 4.49 22.26
C LEU A 92 8.93 6.00 22.12
N LEU A 93 8.94 6.51 20.89
CA LEU A 93 9.05 7.93 20.59
C LEU A 93 7.88 8.70 21.22
N HIS A 94 6.63 8.31 20.95
CA HIS A 94 5.42 8.94 21.53
C HIS A 94 5.44 8.91 23.06
N LYS A 95 5.84 7.80 23.69
CA LYS A 95 5.98 7.72 25.15
C LYS A 95 7.02 8.71 25.69
N SER A 96 8.16 8.84 25.01
CA SER A 96 9.25 9.75 25.40
C SER A 96 8.88 11.23 25.27
N ILE A 97 7.85 11.49 24.46
CA ILE A 97 7.28 12.78 24.11
C ILE A 97 6.20 13.16 25.12
N ASP A 98 5.27 12.24 25.40
CA ASP A 98 4.13 12.47 26.31
C ASP A 98 4.62 12.74 27.73
N THR A 99 5.67 12.04 28.15
CA THR A 99 6.34 12.26 29.44
C THR A 99 6.95 13.66 29.57
N LYS A 100 7.29 14.33 28.46
CA LYS A 100 8.00 15.61 28.45
C LYS A 100 7.13 16.80 28.05
N LEU A 101 6.02 16.58 27.36
CA LEU A 101 5.21 17.62 26.71
C LEU A 101 3.69 17.35 26.80
N SER A 102 3.20 16.95 27.97
CA SER A 102 1.76 16.77 28.23
C SER A 102 0.89 18.02 27.97
N SER A 103 1.48 19.23 27.86
CA SER A 103 0.75 20.50 27.73
C SER A 103 0.72 21.11 26.31
N ILE A 104 1.63 20.74 25.40
CA ILE A 104 1.73 21.35 24.04
C ILE A 104 1.19 20.39 22.97
N TRP A 105 1.07 19.11 23.32
CA TRP A 105 0.80 18.05 22.39
C TRP A 105 -0.70 17.70 22.37
N GLY A 106 -1.43 18.34 21.45
CA GLY A 106 -2.90 18.28 21.35
C GLY A 106 -3.51 16.86 21.27
N ALA A 107 -4.81 16.80 21.52
CA ALA A 107 -5.61 15.58 21.75
C ALA A 107 -5.86 14.69 20.52
N ASN A 108 -5.45 15.10 19.31
CA ASN A 108 -5.71 14.37 18.06
C ASN A 108 -4.42 13.81 17.47
N ARG A 109 -3.98 12.64 17.96
CA ARG A 109 -2.73 12.02 17.54
C ARG A 109 -2.89 10.55 17.26
N SER A 110 -3.27 10.21 16.04
CA SER A 110 -3.34 8.82 15.63
C SER A 110 -2.18 8.49 14.69
N SER A 111 -1.46 7.45 15.07
CA SER A 111 -0.52 6.76 14.20
C SER A 111 -1.04 5.34 14.00
N LEU A 112 -1.09 4.84 12.78
CA LEU A 112 -1.67 3.52 12.53
C LEU A 112 -0.89 2.75 11.48
N SER A 113 -1.08 1.43 11.51
CA SER A 113 -0.66 0.52 10.45
C SER A 113 -1.81 0.17 9.52
N VAL A 114 -1.52 0.15 8.22
CA VAL A 114 -2.43 -0.38 7.20
C VAL A 114 -1.85 -1.68 6.66
N SER A 115 -2.68 -2.72 6.64
CA SER A 115 -2.31 -4.03 6.14
C SER A 115 -3.49 -4.76 5.50
N SER A 116 -3.20 -5.88 4.86
CA SER A 116 -4.19 -6.73 4.20
C SER A 116 -5.20 -7.32 5.20
N ARG A 117 -6.35 -7.77 4.67
CA ARG A 117 -7.39 -8.46 5.45
C ARG A 117 -6.83 -9.67 6.23
N LYS A 118 -5.86 -10.38 5.66
CA LYS A 118 -5.22 -11.56 6.28
C LYS A 118 -4.60 -11.23 7.65
N ASN A 119 -4.10 -10.01 7.83
CA ASN A 119 -3.40 -9.62 9.05
C ASN A 119 -4.32 -8.95 10.09
N LEU A 120 -5.48 -8.41 9.67
CA LEU A 120 -6.38 -7.64 10.53
C LEU A 120 -7.72 -8.35 10.83
N CYS A 121 -8.07 -9.41 10.10
CA CYS A 121 -9.32 -10.12 10.35
C CYS A 121 -9.32 -10.80 11.73
N ILE A 122 -10.44 -10.68 12.45
CA ILE A 122 -10.68 -11.32 13.75
C ILE A 122 -11.64 -12.50 13.66
N ASN A 123 -12.38 -12.63 12.55
CA ASN A 123 -13.30 -13.73 12.34
C ASN A 123 -12.54 -14.94 11.76
N HIS A 124 -12.40 -15.99 12.56
CA HIS A 124 -11.68 -17.21 12.18
C HIS A 124 -12.34 -17.96 11.02
N ASN A 125 -13.67 -17.89 10.87
CA ASN A 125 -14.37 -18.52 9.76
C ASN A 125 -14.05 -17.82 8.42
N ILE A 126 -13.86 -16.50 8.44
CA ILE A 126 -13.47 -15.70 7.26
C ILE A 126 -11.97 -15.82 6.95
N LEU A 127 -11.14 -16.08 7.96
CA LEU A 127 -9.72 -16.37 7.73
C LEU A 127 -9.51 -17.75 7.10
N ALA A 128 -10.37 -18.73 7.44
CA ALA A 128 -10.32 -20.08 6.91
C ALA A 128 -11.06 -20.25 5.58
N ALA A 129 -12.15 -19.50 5.36
CA ALA A 129 -12.88 -19.45 4.10
C ALA A 129 -12.38 -18.25 3.28
N SER A 130 -11.64 -18.51 2.20
CA SER A 130 -11.15 -17.48 1.28
C SER A 130 -12.23 -16.44 0.95
N GLN A 131 -12.05 -15.18 1.40
CA GLN A 131 -12.83 -13.95 1.10
C GLN A 131 -14.38 -13.97 1.11
N LYS A 132 -15.04 -15.10 1.36
CA LYS A 132 -16.44 -15.43 1.03
C LYS A 132 -17.54 -14.61 1.71
N LEU A 133 -17.21 -13.75 2.68
CA LEU A 133 -18.19 -13.23 3.66
C LEU A 133 -18.04 -11.72 3.96
N THR A 134 -17.41 -10.95 3.06
CA THR A 134 -16.99 -9.55 3.36
C THR A 134 -17.62 -8.44 2.52
N SER A 135 -18.61 -8.73 1.68
CA SER A 135 -19.33 -7.70 0.94
C SER A 135 -20.52 -7.14 1.75
N SER A 136 -20.65 -5.82 1.76
CA SER A 136 -21.70 -5.04 2.46
C SER A 136 -23.13 -5.39 2.00
N TRP A 137 -23.30 -5.85 0.76
CA TRP A 137 -24.60 -6.21 0.16
C TRP A 137 -25.15 -7.57 0.61
N ILE A 138 -24.38 -8.38 1.35
CA ILE A 138 -24.86 -9.67 1.87
C ILE A 138 -26.03 -9.46 2.87
N SER A 139 -26.22 -8.22 3.35
CA SER A 139 -27.25 -7.85 4.33
C SER A 139 -28.70 -8.09 3.92
N GLU A 140 -29.03 -8.40 2.65
CA GLU A 140 -30.44 -8.59 2.23
C GLU A 140 -30.89 -10.06 2.20
N ASN A 141 -29.97 -11.04 2.26
CA ASN A 141 -30.31 -12.47 2.25
C ASN A 141 -30.13 -13.12 3.64
N PRO A 142 -31.22 -13.49 4.35
CA PRO A 142 -31.14 -14.04 5.72
C PRO A 142 -30.47 -15.43 5.83
N ASN A 143 -30.18 -16.09 4.70
CA ASN A 143 -29.54 -17.41 4.63
C ASN A 143 -28.02 -17.36 4.37
N VAL A 144 -27.43 -16.18 4.18
CA VAL A 144 -25.98 -16.05 3.98
C VAL A 144 -25.34 -15.60 5.29
N PRO A 145 -24.26 -16.25 5.76
CA PRO A 145 -23.57 -15.79 6.96
C PRO A 145 -23.00 -14.39 6.72
N THR A 146 -23.39 -13.42 7.54
CA THR A 146 -22.84 -12.06 7.49
C THR A 146 -21.67 -11.90 8.47
N CYS A 147 -20.82 -10.91 8.21
CA CYS A 147 -19.79 -10.52 9.17
C CYS A 147 -20.40 -9.57 10.21
N GLU A 148 -20.72 -10.08 11.40
CA GLU A 148 -21.27 -9.27 12.51
C GLU A 148 -20.44 -8.00 12.78
N CYS A 149 -19.11 -8.12 12.72
CA CYS A 149 -18.21 -7.00 12.95
C CYS A 149 -18.27 -5.91 11.87
N LEU A 150 -18.65 -6.26 10.64
CA LEU A 150 -18.86 -5.30 9.55
C LEU A 150 -20.22 -4.61 9.70
N GLU A 151 -21.27 -5.36 10.01
CA GLU A 151 -22.59 -4.76 10.23
C GLU A 151 -22.59 -3.77 11.38
N GLN A 152 -21.93 -4.11 12.48
CA GLN A 152 -21.81 -3.22 13.64
C GLN A 152 -20.98 -1.97 13.33
N PHE A 153 -20.02 -2.08 12.40
CA PHE A 153 -19.25 -0.94 11.91
C PHE A 153 -20.11 -0.02 11.04
N GLU A 154 -20.93 -0.57 10.13
CA GLU A 154 -21.82 0.22 9.27
C GLU A 154 -22.97 0.89 10.05
N LYS A 155 -23.49 0.22 11.08
CA LYS A 155 -24.56 0.73 11.95
C LYS A 155 -24.04 1.67 13.04
N GLY A 156 -22.77 1.58 13.40
CA GLY A 156 -22.19 2.25 14.55
C GLY A 156 -21.65 3.65 14.23
N THR A 157 -22.11 4.65 14.98
CA THR A 157 -21.46 5.97 15.07
C THR A 157 -20.67 6.04 16.38
N VAL A 158 -19.54 5.34 16.45
CA VAL A 158 -18.66 5.42 17.63
C VAL A 158 -17.55 6.43 17.35
N ASP A 159 -17.23 7.25 18.36
CA ASP A 159 -16.06 8.12 18.33
C ASP A 159 -14.80 7.27 18.15
N LEU A 160 -14.07 7.54 17.07
CA LEU A 160 -12.82 6.84 16.80
C LEU A 160 -11.85 7.02 17.96
N PRO A 161 -10.99 6.02 18.24
CA PRO A 161 -9.96 6.13 19.27
C PRO A 161 -9.15 7.43 19.08
N SER A 162 -9.17 8.30 20.09
CA SER A 162 -8.80 9.71 19.95
C SER A 162 -7.30 9.96 19.84
N SER A 163 -6.46 9.08 20.38
CA SER A 163 -5.00 9.22 20.31
C SER A 163 -4.28 7.92 20.62
N GLY A 164 -3.20 7.63 19.89
CA GLY A 164 -2.34 6.48 20.12
C GLY A 164 -1.56 6.04 18.89
N VAL A 165 -0.63 5.10 19.11
CA VAL A 165 0.04 4.36 18.05
C VAL A 165 -0.57 2.96 17.98
N TYR A 166 -1.28 2.68 16.90
CA TYR A 166 -2.01 1.44 16.69
C TYR A 166 -1.22 0.49 15.78
N SER A 167 -0.61 -0.53 16.38
CA SER A 167 -0.08 -1.68 15.65
C SER A 167 -1.21 -2.59 15.17
N LEU A 168 -0.87 -3.56 14.31
CA LEU A 168 -1.83 -4.56 13.83
C LEU A 168 -2.50 -5.30 14.98
N GLN A 169 -1.75 -5.62 16.04
CA GLN A 169 -2.28 -6.29 17.23
C GLN A 169 -3.21 -5.37 18.02
N ASP A 170 -2.85 -4.10 18.18
CA ASP A 170 -3.70 -3.13 18.88
C ASP A 170 -5.01 -2.90 18.12
N LEU A 171 -4.96 -2.75 16.78
CA LEU A 171 -6.17 -2.59 15.95
C LEU A 171 -7.10 -3.78 16.08
N ARG A 172 -6.56 -5.01 16.12
CA ARG A 172 -7.36 -6.23 16.35
C ARG A 172 -7.98 -6.24 17.75
N ALA A 173 -7.23 -5.83 18.77
CA ALA A 173 -7.72 -5.76 20.14
C ALA A 173 -8.82 -4.70 20.29
N VAL A 174 -8.64 -3.51 19.71
CA VAL A 174 -9.63 -2.43 19.69
C VAL A 174 -10.89 -2.88 18.97
N GLY A 175 -10.76 -3.42 17.74
CA GLY A 175 -11.92 -3.91 16.99
C GLY A 175 -12.65 -5.04 17.71
N LYS A 176 -11.94 -5.94 18.39
CA LYS A 176 -12.57 -6.99 19.22
C LYS A 176 -13.31 -6.39 20.44
N ALA A 177 -12.77 -5.36 21.06
CA ALA A 177 -13.37 -4.73 22.24
C ALA A 177 -14.65 -3.94 21.90
N ILE A 178 -14.65 -3.22 20.77
CA ILE A 178 -15.80 -2.43 20.33
C ILE A 178 -16.77 -3.22 19.43
N GLY A 179 -16.39 -4.41 18.99
CA GLY A 179 -17.17 -5.25 18.07
C GLY A 179 -17.03 -4.91 16.59
N TRP A 180 -16.13 -4.00 16.21
CA TRP A 180 -15.97 -3.54 14.82
C TRP A 180 -14.89 -4.30 14.05
N CYS A 181 -15.06 -4.36 12.72
CA CYS A 181 -14.06 -4.95 11.82
C CYS A 181 -12.76 -4.13 11.83
N PRO A 182 -11.62 -4.67 12.33
CA PRO A 182 -10.36 -3.92 12.42
C PRO A 182 -9.83 -3.44 11.06
N PHE A 183 -10.11 -4.20 10.00
CA PHE A 183 -9.68 -3.85 8.64
C PHE A 183 -10.35 -2.56 8.13
N PHE A 184 -11.68 -2.44 8.32
CA PHE A 184 -12.40 -1.23 7.90
C PHE A 184 -12.18 -0.07 8.87
N LEU A 185 -12.07 -0.35 10.17
CA LEU A 185 -11.67 0.63 11.19
C LEU A 185 -10.33 1.28 10.82
N ALA A 186 -9.30 0.49 10.50
CA ALA A 186 -7.99 1.01 10.12
C ALA A 186 -8.10 1.94 8.90
N ARG A 187 -8.89 1.56 7.88
CA ARG A 187 -9.09 2.37 6.66
C ARG A 187 -9.81 3.69 6.93
N GLN A 188 -10.79 3.72 7.83
CA GLN A 188 -11.46 4.94 8.24
C GLN A 188 -10.52 5.84 9.05
N MET A 189 -9.68 5.25 9.92
CA MET A 189 -8.70 5.98 10.72
C MET A 189 -7.58 6.62 9.87
N VAL A 190 -7.31 6.15 8.64
CA VAL A 190 -6.28 6.73 7.74
C VAL A 190 -6.54 8.22 7.49
N GLU A 191 -7.80 8.64 7.42
CA GLU A 191 -8.15 10.05 7.17
C GLU A 191 -7.70 10.96 8.32
N ALA A 192 -8.02 10.56 9.56
CA ALA A 192 -7.68 11.31 10.77
C ALA A 192 -6.23 11.13 11.25
N ALA A 193 -5.50 10.12 10.74
CA ALA A 193 -4.14 9.80 11.18
C ALA A 193 -3.08 10.79 10.70
N ASN A 194 -2.17 11.15 11.61
CA ASN A 194 -1.00 11.97 11.30
C ASN A 194 0.16 11.12 10.75
N VAL A 195 0.28 9.87 11.20
CA VAL A 195 1.31 8.95 10.73
C VAL A 195 0.65 7.66 10.26
N VAL A 196 0.92 7.27 9.02
CA VAL A 196 0.42 6.02 8.45
C VAL A 196 1.61 5.17 8.05
N VAL A 197 1.74 3.98 8.65
CA VAL A 197 2.77 3.00 8.29
C VAL A 197 2.14 1.92 7.42
N CYS A 198 2.69 1.66 6.24
CA CYS A 198 2.13 0.69 5.29
C CYS A 198 3.24 0.06 4.43
N THR A 199 2.90 -0.94 3.61
CA THR A 199 3.84 -1.51 2.65
C THR A 199 3.84 -0.73 1.32
N TYR A 200 4.90 -0.88 0.52
CA TYR A 200 5.04 -0.27 -0.81
C TYR A 200 3.81 -0.40 -1.70
N GLN A 201 3.16 -1.56 -1.66
CA GLN A 201 1.99 -1.89 -2.48
C GLN A 201 0.83 -0.91 -2.28
N TYR A 202 0.64 -0.38 -1.07
CA TYR A 202 -0.43 0.59 -0.78
C TYR A 202 -0.22 1.96 -1.40
N LEU A 203 0.94 2.23 -1.97
CA LEU A 203 1.27 3.48 -2.64
C LEU A 203 1.60 3.29 -4.12
N LEU A 204 2.25 2.17 -4.48
CA LEU A 204 2.72 1.90 -5.85
C LEU A 204 1.75 1.07 -6.70
N ASP A 205 0.94 0.18 -6.11
CA ASP A 205 -0.02 -0.63 -6.87
C ASP A 205 -1.29 0.20 -7.15
N PRO A 206 -1.64 0.49 -8.42
CA PRO A 206 -2.84 1.25 -8.76
C PRO A 206 -4.15 0.68 -8.17
N LYS A 207 -4.20 -0.62 -7.90
CA LYS A 207 -5.38 -1.29 -7.31
C LYS A 207 -5.56 -0.93 -5.83
N LEU A 208 -4.46 -0.72 -5.11
CA LEU A 208 -4.46 -0.49 -3.66
C LEU A 208 -4.22 0.97 -3.30
N ALA A 209 -3.53 1.71 -4.17
CA ALA A 209 -3.16 3.11 -4.00
C ALA A 209 -4.36 3.99 -3.63
N GLY A 210 -5.57 3.67 -4.11
CA GLY A 210 -6.81 4.39 -3.78
C GLY A 210 -7.14 4.49 -2.28
N ILE A 211 -6.58 3.63 -1.43
CA ILE A 211 -6.79 3.68 0.03
C ILE A 211 -6.00 4.83 0.66
N ILE A 212 -4.75 5.01 0.23
CA ILE A 212 -3.81 6.01 0.79
C ILE A 212 -3.83 7.31 -0.02
N SER A 213 -3.84 7.23 -1.35
CA SER A 213 -3.77 8.38 -2.26
C SER A 213 -4.90 9.40 -2.07
N LYS A 214 -6.11 8.96 -1.70
CA LYS A 214 -7.22 9.87 -1.35
C LYS A 214 -6.90 10.78 -0.17
N ASN A 215 -6.02 10.32 0.71
CA ASN A 215 -5.58 10.99 1.94
C ASN A 215 -4.16 11.60 1.79
N LEU A 216 -3.57 11.51 0.60
CA LEU A 216 -2.25 12.06 0.29
C LEU A 216 -2.42 13.52 -0.12
N HIS A 217 -2.24 14.43 0.85
CA HIS A 217 -2.15 15.86 0.55
C HIS A 217 -0.78 16.22 -0.04
N LYS A 218 -0.71 17.34 -0.79
CA LYS A 218 0.57 17.88 -1.30
C LYS A 218 1.59 18.25 -0.21
N GLU A 219 1.11 18.42 1.02
CA GLU A 219 1.91 18.76 2.20
C GLU A 219 2.27 17.52 3.04
N SER A 220 2.07 16.32 2.50
CA SER A 220 2.46 15.07 3.16
C SER A 220 3.92 14.74 2.91
N ILE A 221 4.59 14.14 3.89
CA ILE A 221 5.91 13.53 3.71
C ILE A 221 5.73 12.04 3.46
N VAL A 222 6.33 11.53 2.39
CA VAL A 222 6.41 10.10 2.10
C VAL A 222 7.83 9.62 2.33
N VAL A 223 7.99 8.52 3.08
CA VAL A 223 9.27 7.89 3.36
C VAL A 223 9.24 6.47 2.84
N PHE A 224 10.15 6.13 1.94
CA PHE A 224 10.42 4.74 1.56
C PHE A 224 11.63 4.24 2.34
N ASP A 225 11.45 3.22 3.17
CA ASP A 225 12.52 2.61 3.95
C ASP A 225 12.91 1.24 3.38
N GLU A 226 14.22 0.96 3.31
CA GLU A 226 14.77 -0.17 2.56
C GLU A 226 14.41 -0.16 1.07
N ALA A 227 14.55 1.02 0.43
CA ALA A 227 14.15 1.28 -0.95
C ALA A 227 15.05 0.66 -2.03
N HIS A 228 15.92 -0.30 -1.68
CA HIS A 228 16.81 -0.98 -2.64
C HIS A 228 16.07 -1.91 -3.63
N SER A 229 14.79 -2.23 -3.37
CA SER A 229 13.95 -3.05 -4.26
C SER A 229 12.71 -2.29 -4.75
N ILE A 230 12.72 -0.96 -4.72
CA ILE A 230 11.56 -0.15 -5.12
C ILE A 230 11.27 -0.29 -6.62
N ASP A 231 12.31 -0.46 -7.43
CA ASP A 231 12.24 -0.73 -8.86
C ASP A 231 11.48 -2.04 -9.16
N ASN A 232 11.85 -3.12 -8.47
CA ASN A 232 11.17 -4.40 -8.57
C ASN A 232 9.71 -4.29 -8.13
N ALA A 233 9.43 -3.61 -7.02
CA ALA A 233 8.06 -3.38 -6.55
C ALA A 233 7.22 -2.60 -7.57
N CYS A 234 7.79 -1.59 -8.23
CA CYS A 234 7.14 -0.84 -9.30
C CYS A 234 6.86 -1.70 -10.54
N ILE A 235 7.82 -2.53 -10.94
CA ILE A 235 7.70 -3.44 -12.09
C ILE A 235 6.62 -4.49 -11.83
N GLU A 236 6.64 -5.12 -10.65
CA GLU A 236 5.66 -6.13 -10.24
C GLU A 236 4.24 -5.54 -10.17
N ALA A 237 4.10 -4.32 -9.64
CA ALA A 237 2.80 -3.64 -9.52
C ALA A 237 2.08 -3.43 -10.87
N LEU A 238 2.84 -3.31 -11.97
CA LEU A 238 2.31 -3.08 -13.31
C LEU A 238 2.42 -4.28 -14.25
N SER A 239 3.02 -5.38 -13.80
CA SER A 239 3.15 -6.61 -14.59
C SER A 239 1.98 -7.56 -14.32
N SER A 240 1.63 -8.38 -15.31
CA SER A 240 0.52 -9.34 -15.19
C SER A 240 0.81 -10.58 -16.02
N ARG A 241 0.63 -11.77 -15.44
CA ARG A 241 0.80 -13.05 -16.10
C ARG A 241 -0.57 -13.70 -16.33
N LEU A 242 -0.77 -14.24 -17.53
CA LEU A 242 -1.89 -15.09 -17.89
C LEU A 242 -1.34 -16.48 -18.22
N GLU A 243 -1.87 -17.51 -17.59
CA GLU A 243 -1.58 -18.89 -17.95
C GLU A 243 -2.59 -19.32 -19.01
N THR A 244 -2.12 -19.89 -20.11
CA THR A 244 -2.97 -20.31 -21.23
C THR A 244 -2.65 -21.75 -21.62
N THR A 245 -3.50 -22.35 -22.44
CA THR A 245 -3.23 -23.67 -23.02
C THR A 245 -2.82 -23.52 -24.49
N LYS A 246 -1.68 -24.14 -24.84
CA LYS A 246 -1.07 -24.33 -26.19
C LYS A 246 -0.42 -23.13 -26.88
N ASN A 247 0.91 -23.12 -26.89
CA ASN A 247 1.80 -22.40 -27.80
C ASN A 247 3.22 -22.96 -27.64
N SER A 248 3.93 -23.19 -28.75
CA SER A 248 5.22 -23.90 -28.74
C SER A 248 6.46 -23.00 -28.88
N ASN A 249 6.28 -21.70 -29.11
CA ASN A 249 7.38 -20.77 -29.42
C ASN A 249 7.40 -19.58 -28.46
N VAL A 250 8.59 -19.13 -28.05
CA VAL A 250 8.78 -17.87 -27.33
C VAL A 250 8.62 -16.71 -28.33
N GLU A 251 7.65 -15.83 -28.11
CA GLU A 251 7.45 -14.64 -28.94
C GLU A 251 7.46 -13.39 -28.05
N LYS A 252 8.25 -12.38 -28.42
CA LYS A 252 8.25 -11.08 -27.75
C LYS A 252 7.66 -10.05 -28.70
N GLU A 253 6.56 -9.41 -28.28
CA GLU A 253 5.90 -8.36 -29.03
C GLU A 253 5.84 -7.06 -28.22
N LEU A 254 5.97 -5.92 -28.91
CA LEU A 254 5.72 -4.62 -28.29
C LEU A 254 4.23 -4.45 -28.00
N LEU A 255 3.90 -3.86 -26.85
CA LEU A 255 2.51 -3.67 -26.42
C LEU A 255 1.65 -2.93 -27.48
N VAL A 256 2.22 -1.94 -28.16
CA VAL A 256 1.54 -1.18 -29.23
C VAL A 256 1.11 -2.11 -30.38
N GLY A 257 1.99 -3.01 -30.83
CA GLY A 257 1.74 -3.93 -31.93
C GLY A 257 0.60 -4.89 -31.60
N PHE A 258 0.68 -5.50 -30.42
CA PHE A 258 -0.31 -6.46 -29.95
C PHE A 258 -1.70 -5.83 -29.74
N VAL A 259 -1.73 -4.61 -29.20
CA VAL A 259 -2.97 -3.83 -29.02
C VAL A 259 -3.64 -3.49 -30.36
N ASN A 260 -2.84 -3.16 -31.38
CA ASN A 260 -3.34 -2.93 -32.75
C ASN A 260 -3.84 -4.23 -33.38
N LEU A 261 -3.15 -5.35 -33.18
CA LEU A 261 -3.54 -6.66 -33.69
C LEU A 261 -4.90 -7.10 -33.13
N ILE A 262 -5.14 -6.92 -31.83
CA ILE A 262 -6.45 -7.17 -31.21
C ILE A 262 -7.53 -6.25 -31.82
N SER A 263 -7.21 -4.97 -32.05
CA SER A 263 -8.17 -4.04 -32.66
C SER A 263 -8.54 -4.44 -34.09
N ILE A 264 -7.58 -4.89 -34.90
CA ILE A 264 -7.81 -5.30 -36.29
C ILE A 264 -8.54 -6.65 -36.36
N ARG A 265 -8.11 -7.65 -35.57
CA ARG A 265 -8.67 -9.01 -35.65
C ARG A 265 -9.98 -9.20 -34.90
N ALA A 266 -10.14 -8.55 -33.75
CA ALA A 266 -11.29 -8.74 -32.87
C ALA A 266 -12.20 -7.51 -32.75
N GLY A 267 -11.85 -6.38 -33.37
CA GLY A 267 -12.66 -5.15 -33.31
C GLY A 267 -12.70 -4.50 -31.92
N ILE A 268 -11.81 -4.89 -31.00
CA ILE A 268 -11.77 -4.34 -29.64
C ILE A 268 -10.86 -3.10 -29.62
N TYR A 269 -11.38 -1.94 -29.27
CA TYR A 269 -10.64 -0.67 -29.24
C TYR A 269 -9.94 -0.41 -27.90
N GLN A 270 -8.87 0.39 -27.93
CA GLN A 270 -8.09 0.74 -26.74
C GLN A 270 -8.94 1.45 -25.67
N LYS A 271 -9.85 2.34 -26.08
CA LYS A 271 -10.72 3.07 -25.14
C LYS A 271 -11.60 2.11 -24.33
N THR A 272 -12.14 1.07 -24.95
CA THR A 272 -12.97 0.07 -24.28
C THR A 272 -12.16 -0.75 -23.27
N ARG A 273 -10.91 -1.10 -23.62
CA ARG A 273 -10.00 -1.87 -22.75
C ARG A 273 -9.67 -1.17 -21.43
N LYS A 274 -9.52 0.16 -21.45
CA LYS A 274 -9.16 0.95 -20.26
C LYS A 274 -10.10 0.79 -19.08
N PHE A 275 -11.36 0.43 -19.33
CA PHE A 275 -12.40 0.34 -18.31
C PHE A 275 -12.87 -1.11 -18.10
N CYS A 276 -12.16 -2.11 -18.64
CA CYS A 276 -12.56 -3.50 -18.52
C CYS A 276 -12.66 -3.95 -17.06
N TYR A 277 -11.65 -3.65 -16.24
CA TYR A 277 -11.67 -4.02 -14.82
C TYR A 277 -12.77 -3.29 -14.05
N ASP A 278 -12.93 -1.97 -14.24
CA ASP A 278 -13.97 -1.19 -13.58
C ASP A 278 -15.38 -1.65 -13.96
N ARG A 279 -15.57 -2.01 -15.23
CA ARG A 279 -16.86 -2.51 -15.71
C ARG A 279 -17.19 -3.89 -15.14
N LEU A 280 -16.21 -4.79 -15.08
CA LEU A 280 -16.37 -6.07 -14.41
C LEU A 280 -16.69 -5.86 -12.94
N HIS A 281 -15.96 -5.00 -12.25
CA HIS A 281 -16.19 -4.71 -10.84
C HIS A 281 -17.60 -4.16 -10.60
N SER A 282 -18.03 -3.18 -11.40
CA SER A 282 -19.40 -2.65 -11.35
C SER A 282 -20.44 -3.73 -11.62
N LEU A 283 -20.22 -4.61 -12.60
CA LEU A 283 -21.14 -5.70 -12.92
C LEU A 283 -21.24 -6.71 -11.76
N MET A 284 -20.10 -7.10 -11.17
CA MET A 284 -20.07 -8.01 -10.03
C MET A 284 -20.82 -7.43 -8.83
N MET A 285 -20.70 -6.12 -8.60
CA MET A 285 -21.46 -5.42 -7.56
C MET A 285 -22.96 -5.38 -7.87
N THR A 286 -23.36 -5.11 -9.13
CA THR A 286 -24.77 -5.09 -9.53
C THR A 286 -25.42 -6.47 -9.52
N LEU A 287 -24.67 -7.52 -9.84
CA LEU A 287 -25.15 -8.91 -9.80
C LEU A 287 -25.04 -9.53 -8.41
N GLU A 288 -24.56 -8.78 -7.41
CA GLU A 288 -24.42 -9.22 -6.03
C GLU A 288 -23.62 -10.53 -5.90
N ILE A 289 -22.59 -10.70 -6.73
CA ILE A 289 -21.74 -11.90 -6.72
C ILE A 289 -20.94 -11.92 -5.42
N ILE A 290 -21.18 -12.94 -4.59
CA ILE A 290 -20.58 -13.10 -3.27
C ILE A 290 -19.17 -13.73 -3.37
N ASP A 291 -19.02 -14.76 -4.21
CA ASP A 291 -17.75 -15.45 -4.40
C ASP A 291 -16.96 -14.81 -5.54
N THR A 292 -15.99 -13.96 -5.19
CA THR A 292 -15.11 -13.34 -6.19
C THR A 292 -13.97 -14.25 -6.61
N ASP A 293 -13.67 -15.31 -5.85
CA ASP A 293 -12.50 -16.16 -6.08
C ASP A 293 -12.71 -17.02 -7.34
N GLU A 294 -13.95 -17.47 -7.59
CA GLU A 294 -14.33 -18.14 -8.85
C GLU A 294 -14.10 -17.26 -10.09
N PHE A 295 -14.19 -15.94 -9.93
CA PHE A 295 -14.00 -14.96 -10.99
C PHE A 295 -12.58 -14.41 -11.05
N LEU A 296 -11.65 -14.87 -10.20
CA LEU A 296 -10.26 -14.42 -10.19
C LEU A 296 -9.57 -14.54 -11.57
N PRO A 297 -9.78 -15.61 -12.37
CA PRO A 297 -9.23 -15.68 -13.72
C PRO A 297 -9.76 -14.56 -14.63
N ILE A 298 -11.06 -14.27 -14.56
CA ILE A 298 -11.70 -13.21 -15.37
C ILE A 298 -11.19 -11.84 -14.91
N GLN A 299 -11.07 -11.61 -13.60
CA GLN A 299 -10.48 -10.39 -13.05
C GLN A 299 -9.03 -10.20 -13.52
N THR A 300 -8.25 -11.28 -13.60
CA THR A 300 -6.87 -11.25 -14.09
C THR A 300 -6.82 -10.85 -15.57
N ILE A 301 -7.71 -11.41 -16.40
CA ILE A 301 -7.83 -11.03 -17.82
C ILE A 301 -8.27 -9.56 -17.96
N CYS A 302 -9.26 -9.11 -17.19
CA CYS A 302 -9.71 -7.72 -17.22
C CYS A 302 -8.64 -6.75 -16.74
N ASN A 303 -7.85 -7.12 -15.73
CA ASN A 303 -6.70 -6.35 -15.27
C ASN A 303 -5.62 -6.26 -16.37
N PHE A 304 -5.28 -7.39 -16.99
CA PHE A 304 -4.35 -7.45 -18.11
C PHE A 304 -4.80 -6.53 -19.25
N ALA A 305 -6.07 -6.63 -19.68
CA ALA A 305 -6.64 -5.78 -20.72
C ALA A 305 -6.62 -4.28 -20.33
N THR A 306 -6.89 -3.97 -19.06
CA THR A 306 -6.88 -2.60 -18.54
C THR A 306 -5.48 -2.00 -18.57
N LEU A 307 -4.47 -2.73 -18.10
CA LEU A 307 -3.06 -2.31 -18.16
C LEU A 307 -2.62 -2.06 -19.60
N MET A 308 -2.96 -2.97 -20.53
CA MET A 308 -2.71 -2.76 -21.96
C MET A 308 -3.41 -1.51 -22.51
N GLY A 309 -4.66 -1.27 -22.11
CA GLY A 309 -5.43 -0.11 -22.52
C GLY A 309 -4.81 1.20 -22.04
N ILE A 310 -4.36 1.26 -20.78
CA ILE A 310 -3.79 2.45 -20.14
C ILE A 310 -2.40 2.76 -20.68
N TYR A 311 -1.53 1.75 -20.76
CA TYR A 311 -0.08 1.95 -20.99
C TYR A 311 0.39 1.73 -22.42
N SER A 312 -0.47 1.31 -23.34
CA SER A 312 -0.10 1.05 -24.75
C SER A 312 0.53 2.23 -25.49
N GLY A 313 0.42 3.47 -25.02
CA GLY A 313 1.07 4.63 -25.62
C GLY A 313 2.25 5.21 -24.84
N ARG A 314 2.63 4.62 -23.70
CA ARG A 314 3.61 5.23 -22.77
C ARG A 314 5.04 4.67 -22.89
N GLY A 315 5.26 3.66 -23.74
CA GLY A 315 6.54 2.93 -23.77
C GLY A 315 6.74 2.10 -22.49
N GLY A 316 7.82 1.33 -22.42
CA GLY A 316 8.20 0.61 -21.19
C GLY A 316 7.44 -0.69 -20.90
N PHE A 317 6.67 -1.24 -21.84
CA PHE A 317 6.00 -2.54 -21.69
C PHE A 317 6.31 -3.47 -22.85
N SER A 318 6.51 -4.75 -22.54
CA SER A 318 6.57 -5.83 -23.52
C SER A 318 5.53 -6.89 -23.19
N ILE A 319 5.08 -7.59 -24.22
CA ILE A 319 4.31 -8.81 -24.07
C ILE A 319 5.22 -9.97 -24.46
N ILE A 320 5.37 -10.93 -23.55
CA ILE A 320 6.24 -12.08 -23.70
C ILE A 320 5.36 -13.33 -23.66
N PHE A 321 5.40 -14.10 -24.73
CA PHE A 321 4.85 -15.45 -24.78
C PHE A 321 5.98 -16.41 -24.40
N GLU A 322 5.81 -17.16 -23.31
CA GLU A 322 6.76 -18.17 -22.85
C GLU A 322 6.10 -19.56 -22.90
N PRO A 323 6.51 -20.47 -23.80
CA PRO A 323 6.30 -21.90 -23.61
C PRO A 323 7.05 -22.31 -22.33
N THR A 324 6.34 -22.80 -21.30
CA THR A 324 7.06 -23.47 -20.21
C THR A 324 7.59 -24.79 -20.76
N PHE A 325 8.82 -25.15 -20.40
CA PHE A 325 9.35 -26.51 -20.55
C PHE A 325 9.52 -27.03 -19.13
N ASP A 326 8.74 -28.04 -18.73
CA ASP A 326 8.92 -28.64 -17.41
C ASP A 326 10.17 -29.53 -17.46
N GLU A 327 11.28 -29.10 -16.85
CA GLU A 327 12.54 -29.87 -16.80
C GLU A 327 12.35 -31.27 -16.19
N ARG A 328 11.29 -31.50 -15.40
CA ARG A 328 10.95 -32.82 -14.84
C ARG A 328 10.23 -33.73 -15.82
N SER A 329 9.74 -33.20 -16.94
CA SER A 329 8.94 -33.91 -17.95
C SER A 329 9.75 -34.43 -19.15
N MET A 330 11.09 -34.49 -19.05
CA MET A 330 11.97 -35.07 -20.08
C MET A 330 11.65 -36.53 -20.46
N GLN A 331 10.72 -37.20 -19.78
CA GLN A 331 10.29 -38.58 -20.06
C GLN A 331 8.89 -38.71 -20.69
N HIS A 332 8.10 -37.63 -20.82
CA HIS A 332 6.78 -37.72 -21.45
C HIS A 332 6.51 -36.48 -22.31
N ASP A 333 6.13 -36.69 -23.58
CA ASP A 333 5.66 -35.67 -24.55
C ASP A 333 4.35 -34.98 -24.10
N ILE A 334 4.37 -34.34 -22.93
CA ILE A 334 3.26 -33.55 -22.42
C ILE A 334 3.57 -32.09 -22.77
N PRO A 335 2.77 -31.44 -23.64
CA PRO A 335 2.95 -30.01 -23.92
C PRO A 335 2.72 -29.23 -22.62
N ALA A 336 3.76 -28.55 -22.15
CA ALA A 336 3.67 -27.71 -20.98
C ALA A 336 2.90 -26.41 -21.28
N ASP A 337 2.28 -25.84 -20.24
CA ASP A 337 1.31 -24.76 -20.37
C ASP A 337 1.99 -23.42 -20.73
N PRO A 338 1.75 -22.84 -21.92
CA PRO A 338 2.32 -21.55 -22.27
C PRO A 338 1.78 -20.43 -21.38
N SER A 339 2.63 -19.46 -21.09
CA SER A 339 2.25 -18.28 -20.34
C SER A 339 2.43 -17.01 -21.16
N LEU A 340 1.51 -16.08 -20.97
CA LEU A 340 1.53 -14.76 -21.56
C LEU A 340 1.81 -13.74 -20.47
N HIS A 341 2.95 -13.07 -20.56
CA HIS A 341 3.42 -12.12 -19.57
C HIS A 341 3.43 -10.70 -20.13
N LEU A 342 2.59 -9.82 -19.58
CA LEU A 342 2.73 -8.39 -19.73
C LEU A 342 3.78 -7.92 -18.72
N SER A 343 4.97 -7.60 -19.21
CA SER A 343 6.11 -7.19 -18.40
C SER A 343 6.34 -5.70 -18.52
N CYS A 344 6.31 -5.01 -17.37
CA CYS A 344 6.77 -3.63 -17.24
C CYS A 344 8.31 -3.61 -17.16
N HIS A 345 8.92 -2.63 -17.83
CA HIS A 345 10.37 -2.38 -17.78
C HIS A 345 10.69 -0.96 -17.31
N ASP A 346 9.67 -0.15 -17.04
CA ASP A 346 9.81 1.23 -16.62
C ASP A 346 9.19 1.43 -15.23
N ALA A 347 10.05 1.33 -14.21
CA ALA A 347 9.65 1.55 -12.82
C ALA A 347 9.15 2.99 -12.56
N SER A 348 9.51 3.96 -13.41
CA SER A 348 9.08 5.35 -13.25
C SER A 348 7.57 5.51 -13.38
N LEU A 349 6.90 4.62 -14.15
CA LEU A 349 5.47 4.71 -14.39
C LEU A 349 4.62 4.49 -13.14
N ALA A 350 5.04 3.57 -12.27
CA ALA A 350 4.30 3.26 -11.03
C ALA A 350 4.54 4.33 -9.95
N ILE A 351 5.76 4.85 -9.84
CA ILE A 351 6.12 5.82 -8.80
C ILE A 351 5.79 7.26 -9.18
N LYS A 352 5.58 7.56 -10.47
CA LYS A 352 5.28 8.92 -10.96
C LYS A 352 4.15 9.62 -10.17
N PRO A 353 3.00 9.00 -9.89
CA PRO A 353 1.93 9.66 -9.11
C PRO A 353 2.30 9.98 -7.66
N VAL A 354 3.40 9.43 -7.14
CA VAL A 354 3.92 9.73 -5.79
C VAL A 354 4.77 11.00 -5.80
N PHE A 355 5.40 11.31 -6.95
CA PHE A 355 6.24 12.50 -7.13
C PHE A 355 5.48 13.70 -7.71
N ASP A 356 4.41 13.46 -8.47
CA ASP A 356 3.49 14.47 -9.03
C ASP A 356 2.57 15.08 -7.93
#